data_AF-A0AAE9FEK5-F1
#
_entry.id   AF-A0AAE9FEK5-F1
#
_cell.length_a   1.000
_cell.length_b   1.000
_cell.length_c   1.000
_cell.angle_alpha   90.00
_cell.angle_beta   90.00
_cell.angle_gamma   90.00
#
_symmetry.space_group_name_H-M   'P 1'
#
loop_
_entity.id
_entity.type
_entity.pdbx_description
1 polymer ?
#
loop_
_entity_poly.entity_id
_entity_poly.type
_entity_poly.pdbx_seq_one_letter_code
_entity_poly.pdbx_strand_id
1 'polypeptide(L)'
;MVRKTLDSVPEPVVLPTEQIVQKRIKLKMVDLDAEIAKLNMQSLESSIQMIKDLDQMNVDAVQTTAALEDQDEQLDKIEENLSKVIDDLNVVSTNITAMEHYCGCGIFRIFCAPFKYFRKRERDIIKEEVLEKMTSPKLRRKEESNTVIFRSSNKRRESTGDFMKRLTCDTIEDELERNLMQIDQGLESVKNLAVDMHVQLKIQEPKLNRIEELTETNDCVVEGVNDKVKKLLH
;
A
#
# COMPACT_ATOMS: atom_id res chain seq x y z
N MET A 1 72.17 -71.30 2.49
CA MET A 1 72.00 -70.10 1.65
C MET A 1 70.60 -69.54 1.85
N VAL A 2 70.43 -68.47 2.63
CA VAL A 2 69.40 -67.44 2.37
C VAL A 2 70.00 -66.13 2.88
N ARG A 3 70.46 -65.28 1.95
CA ARG A 3 70.96 -63.93 2.26
C ARG A 3 69.75 -63.07 2.67
N LYS A 4 69.76 -62.56 3.90
CA LYS A 4 68.89 -61.44 4.30
C LYS A 4 69.36 -60.20 3.55
N THR A 5 68.50 -59.61 2.73
CA THR A 5 68.72 -58.30 2.12
C THR A 5 68.55 -57.24 3.20
N LEU A 6 69.64 -56.55 3.53
CA LEU A 6 69.61 -55.28 4.26
C LEU A 6 69.11 -54.16 3.34
N ASP A 7 68.45 -53.20 3.98
CA ASP A 7 68.35 -51.77 3.65
C ASP A 7 67.49 -51.33 2.46
N SER A 8 66.27 -50.92 2.78
CA SER A 8 65.77 -49.63 2.30
C SER A 8 65.68 -48.68 3.50
N VAL A 9 66.76 -47.95 3.77
CA VAL A 9 66.71 -46.78 4.66
C VAL A 9 65.67 -45.82 4.08
N PRO A 10 64.64 -45.38 4.83
CA PRO A 10 63.73 -44.36 4.34
C PRO A 10 64.55 -43.10 4.06
N GLU A 11 64.40 -42.49 2.88
CA GLU A 11 65.02 -41.19 2.60
C GLU A 11 64.72 -40.22 3.76
N PRO A 12 65.73 -39.50 4.28
CA PRO A 12 65.49 -38.55 5.34
C PRO A 12 64.49 -37.51 4.84
N VAL A 13 63.33 -37.40 5.49
CA VAL A 13 62.40 -36.30 5.26
C VAL A 13 63.13 -35.02 5.62
N VAL A 14 63.67 -34.34 4.61
CA VAL A 14 64.38 -33.07 4.78
C VAL A 14 63.34 -32.06 5.25
N LEU A 15 63.38 -31.74 6.55
CA LEU A 15 62.56 -30.68 7.13
C LEU A 15 62.90 -29.37 6.39
N PRO A 16 61.89 -28.62 5.92
CA PRO A 16 62.12 -27.37 5.21
C PRO A 16 62.96 -26.43 6.06
N THR A 17 64.01 -25.86 5.48
CA THR A 17 64.86 -24.87 6.16
C THR A 17 64.01 -23.68 6.62
N GLU A 18 64.35 -23.12 7.77
CA GLU A 18 63.60 -22.01 8.41
C GLU A 18 63.35 -20.83 7.46
N GLN A 19 64.30 -20.53 6.58
CA GLN A 19 64.16 -19.52 5.52
C GLN A 19 63.06 -19.84 4.50
N ILE A 20 62.87 -21.11 4.13
CA ILE A 20 61.81 -21.54 3.21
C ILE A 20 60.45 -21.39 3.88
N VAL A 21 60.35 -21.75 5.17
CA VAL A 21 59.13 -21.60 5.97
C VAL A 21 58.77 -20.12 6.10
N GLN A 22 59.73 -19.27 6.46
CA GLN A 22 59.56 -17.81 6.55
C GLN A 22 59.12 -17.21 5.22
N LYS A 23 59.74 -17.63 4.10
CA LYS A 23 59.36 -17.15 2.77
C LYS A 23 57.94 -17.58 2.39
N ARG A 24 57.52 -18.80 2.72
CA ARG A 24 56.15 -19.29 2.50
C ARG A 24 55.12 -18.55 3.35
N ILE A 25 55.44 -18.26 4.62
CA ILE A 25 54.56 -17.46 5.48
C ILE A 25 54.38 -16.06 4.91
N LYS A 26 55.48 -15.39 4.52
CA LYS A 26 55.41 -14.06 3.91
C LYS A 26 54.58 -14.04 2.63
N LEU A 27 54.74 -15.06 1.77
CA LEU A 27 53.95 -15.16 0.54
C LEU A 27 52.45 -15.32 0.84
N LYS A 28 52.08 -16.23 1.76
CA LYS A 28 50.68 -16.42 2.17
C LYS A 28 50.08 -15.16 2.80
N MET A 29 50.88 -14.39 3.54
CA MET A 29 50.44 -13.13 4.14
C MET A 29 50.11 -12.11 3.05
N VAL A 30 50.97 -11.97 2.03
CA VAL A 30 50.70 -11.10 0.87
C VAL A 30 49.46 -11.52 0.10
N ASP A 31 49.24 -12.83 -0.09
CA ASP A 31 48.04 -13.35 -0.75
C ASP A 31 46.76 -13.01 0.02
N LEU A 32 46.80 -13.15 1.36
CA LEU A 32 45.68 -12.79 2.24
C LEU A 32 45.42 -11.28 2.25
N ASP A 33 46.46 -10.46 2.31
CA ASP A 33 46.33 -8.99 2.26
C ASP A 33 45.69 -8.53 0.94
N ALA A 34 46.05 -9.17 -0.17
CA ALA A 34 45.44 -8.92 -1.47
C ALA A 34 43.95 -9.31 -1.52
N GLU A 35 43.58 -10.43 -0.88
CA GLU A 35 42.18 -10.86 -0.77
C GLU A 35 41.35 -9.91 0.11
N ILE A 36 41.90 -9.46 1.25
CA ILE A 36 41.26 -8.47 2.14
C ILE A 36 41.00 -7.17 1.38
N ALA A 37 42.01 -6.65 0.67
CA ALA A 37 41.86 -5.42 -0.12
C ALA A 37 40.77 -5.57 -1.20
N LYS A 38 40.69 -6.72 -1.85
CA LYS A 38 39.65 -7.01 -2.83
C LYS A 38 38.25 -7.02 -2.20
N LEU A 39 38.07 -7.71 -1.06
CA LEU A 39 36.78 -7.77 -0.36
C LEU A 39 36.34 -6.40 0.15
N ASN A 40 37.28 -5.58 0.63
CA ASN A 40 37.00 -4.21 1.06
C ASN A 40 36.50 -3.34 -0.10
N MET A 41 37.15 -3.43 -1.27
CA MET A 41 36.71 -2.68 -2.45
C MET A 41 35.30 -3.10 -2.91
N GLN A 42 35.01 -4.42 -2.92
CA GLN A 42 33.69 -4.94 -3.26
C GLN A 42 32.61 -4.49 -2.26
N SER A 43 32.94 -4.47 -0.96
CA SER A 43 32.02 -4.04 0.09
C SER A 43 31.71 -2.55 -0.04
N LEU A 44 32.73 -1.74 -0.35
CA LEU A 44 32.56 -0.31 -0.58
C LEU A 44 31.68 -0.04 -1.81
N GLU A 45 31.99 -0.67 -2.95
CA GLU A 45 31.20 -0.55 -4.17
C GLU A 45 29.74 -0.98 -3.94
N SER A 46 29.52 -2.08 -3.24
CA SER A 46 28.18 -2.57 -2.90
C SER A 46 27.42 -1.59 -2.00
N SER A 47 28.10 -0.99 -1.01
CA SER A 47 27.49 0.01 -0.12
C SER A 47 27.11 1.29 -0.86
N ILE A 48 27.95 1.76 -1.79
CA ILE A 48 27.67 2.94 -2.62
C ILE A 48 26.48 2.67 -3.54
N GLN A 49 26.45 1.50 -4.18
CA GLN A 49 25.33 1.11 -5.03
C GLN A 49 24.03 1.05 -4.21
N MET A 50 24.07 0.51 -2.99
CA MET A 50 22.90 0.47 -2.11
C MET A 50 22.38 1.85 -1.71
N ILE A 51 23.27 2.81 -1.44
CA ILE A 51 22.86 4.21 -1.18
C ILE A 51 22.13 4.78 -2.40
N LYS A 52 22.71 4.60 -3.59
CA LYS A 52 22.10 5.08 -4.84
C LYS A 52 20.73 4.45 -5.08
N ASP A 53 20.60 3.16 -4.84
CA ASP A 53 19.33 2.44 -4.99
C ASP A 53 18.30 2.94 -3.99
N LEU A 54 18.70 3.18 -2.73
CA LEU A 54 17.82 3.76 -1.71
C LEU A 54 17.38 5.18 -2.03
N ASP A 55 18.28 6.03 -2.53
CA ASP A 55 17.93 7.39 -2.96
C ASP A 55 16.90 7.35 -4.10
N GLN A 56 17.08 6.46 -5.07
CA GLN A 56 16.12 6.26 -6.15
C GLN A 56 14.78 5.74 -5.63
N MET A 57 14.80 4.73 -4.75
CA MET A 57 13.58 4.20 -4.11
C MET A 57 12.83 5.27 -3.32
N ASN A 58 13.56 6.18 -2.66
CA ASN A 58 12.97 7.28 -1.90
C ASN A 58 12.25 8.27 -2.84
N VAL A 59 12.89 8.67 -3.94
CA VAL A 59 12.27 9.52 -4.97
C VAL A 59 11.01 8.86 -5.54
N ASP A 60 11.11 7.58 -5.91
CA ASP A 60 9.99 6.83 -6.49
C ASP A 60 8.84 6.68 -5.48
N ALA A 61 9.16 6.44 -4.20
CA ALA A 61 8.18 6.32 -3.12
C ALA A 61 7.49 7.66 -2.83
N VAL A 62 8.21 8.78 -2.82
CA VAL A 62 7.62 10.13 -2.70
C VAL A 62 6.67 10.39 -3.86
N GLN A 63 7.09 10.11 -5.10
CA GLN A 63 6.24 10.29 -6.28
C GLN A 63 4.99 9.40 -6.21
N THR A 64 5.15 8.16 -5.75
CA THR A 64 4.03 7.22 -5.60
C THR A 64 3.05 7.69 -4.52
N THR A 65 3.56 8.21 -3.40
CA THR A 65 2.73 8.76 -2.32
C THR A 65 1.95 9.97 -2.80
N ALA A 66 2.58 10.89 -3.54
CA ALA A 66 1.89 12.04 -4.13
C ALA A 66 0.81 11.59 -5.14
N ALA A 67 1.11 10.59 -5.98
CA ALA A 67 0.14 10.06 -6.93
C ALA A 67 -1.06 9.38 -6.23
N LEU A 68 -0.85 8.74 -5.06
CA LEU A 68 -1.92 8.18 -4.25
C LEU A 68 -2.77 9.29 -3.61
N GLU A 69 -2.20 10.41 -3.18
CA GLU A 69 -2.96 11.59 -2.72
C GLU A 69 -3.82 12.17 -3.85
N ASP A 70 -3.27 12.33 -5.05
CA ASP A 70 -4.01 12.79 -6.22
C ASP A 70 -5.16 11.83 -6.60
N GLN A 71 -4.93 10.52 -6.47
CA GLN A 71 -5.97 9.50 -6.69
C GLN A 71 -7.08 9.60 -5.64
N ASP A 72 -6.74 9.86 -4.38
CA ASP A 72 -7.72 10.03 -3.31
C ASP A 72 -8.68 11.20 -3.59
N GLU A 73 -8.15 12.33 -4.06
CA GLU A 73 -8.97 13.49 -4.46
C GLU A 73 -9.84 13.17 -5.70
N GLN A 74 -9.33 12.37 -6.64
CA GLN A 74 -10.11 11.93 -7.79
C GLN A 74 -11.26 11.01 -7.39
N LEU A 75 -11.06 10.11 -6.41
CA LEU A 75 -12.13 9.28 -5.88
C LEU A 75 -13.23 10.13 -5.23
N ASP A 76 -12.88 11.17 -4.47
CA ASP A 76 -13.86 12.08 -3.89
C ASP A 76 -14.70 12.80 -4.97
N LYS A 77 -14.05 13.25 -6.06
CA LYS A 77 -14.75 13.85 -7.20
C LYS A 77 -15.68 12.86 -7.91
N ILE A 78 -15.27 11.60 -8.02
CA ILE A 78 -16.12 10.55 -8.63
C ILE A 78 -17.33 10.27 -7.74
N GLU A 79 -17.13 10.13 -6.42
CA GLU A 79 -18.21 9.92 -5.45
C GLU A 79 -19.25 11.07 -5.50
N GLU A 80 -18.79 12.33 -5.57
CA GLU A 80 -19.66 13.50 -5.72
C GLU A 80 -20.42 13.50 -7.05
N ASN A 81 -19.72 13.25 -8.17
CA ASN A 81 -20.34 13.21 -9.49
C ASN A 81 -21.41 12.11 -9.60
N LEU A 82 -21.13 10.92 -9.08
CA LEU A 82 -22.09 9.82 -9.07
C LEU A 82 -23.32 10.18 -8.23
N SER A 83 -23.13 10.78 -7.05
CA SER A 83 -24.24 11.23 -6.21
C SER A 83 -25.11 12.27 -6.93
N LYS A 84 -24.48 13.22 -7.64
CA LYS A 84 -25.18 14.23 -8.42
C LYS A 84 -25.99 13.63 -9.58
N VAL A 85 -25.45 12.62 -10.27
CA VAL A 85 -26.19 11.91 -11.34
C VAL A 85 -27.46 11.28 -10.77
N ILE A 86 -27.41 10.64 -9.61
CA ILE A 86 -28.60 10.09 -8.95
C ILE A 86 -29.63 11.20 -8.68
N ASP A 87 -29.20 12.34 -8.14
CA ASP A 87 -30.08 13.48 -7.86
C ASP A 87 -30.73 14.05 -9.14
N ASP A 88 -29.94 14.25 -10.20
CA ASP A 88 -30.43 14.73 -11.50
C ASP A 88 -31.45 13.74 -12.10
N LEU A 89 -31.17 12.44 -12.02
CA LEU A 89 -32.09 11.41 -12.49
C LEU A 89 -33.37 11.34 -11.66
N ASN A 90 -33.29 11.58 -10.35
CA ASN A 90 -34.48 11.69 -9.50
C ASN A 90 -35.36 12.87 -9.93
N VAL A 91 -34.76 14.03 -10.24
CA VAL A 91 -35.50 15.18 -10.78
C VAL A 91 -36.16 14.83 -12.12
N VAL A 92 -35.42 14.23 -13.04
CA VAL A 92 -35.96 13.77 -14.34
C VAL A 92 -37.11 12.77 -14.15
N SER A 93 -36.96 11.79 -13.25
CA SER A 93 -37.99 10.81 -12.92
C SER A 93 -39.27 11.47 -12.39
N THR A 94 -39.15 12.48 -11.53
CA THR A 94 -40.32 13.23 -11.02
C THR A 94 -41.01 14.04 -12.12
N ASN A 95 -40.24 14.68 -13.01
CA ASN A 95 -40.78 15.44 -14.14
C ASN A 95 -41.50 14.53 -15.14
N ILE A 96 -40.92 13.37 -15.47
CA ILE A 96 -41.56 12.33 -16.31
C ILE A 96 -42.87 11.87 -15.68
N THR A 97 -42.87 11.57 -14.38
CA THR A 97 -44.09 11.14 -13.66
C THR A 97 -45.16 12.24 -13.67
N ALA A 98 -44.76 13.51 -13.59
CA ALA A 98 -45.68 14.63 -13.74
C ALA A 98 -46.25 14.70 -15.16
N MET A 99 -45.42 14.55 -16.20
CA MET A 99 -45.87 14.52 -17.60
C MET A 99 -46.82 13.35 -17.88
N GLU A 100 -46.56 12.15 -17.36
CA GLU A 100 -47.46 11.00 -17.46
C GLU A 100 -48.86 11.33 -16.89
N HIS A 101 -48.92 12.05 -15.77
CA HIS A 101 -50.17 12.47 -15.17
C HIS A 101 -50.94 13.55 -15.97
N TYR A 102 -50.25 14.34 -16.80
CA TYR A 102 -50.87 15.35 -17.68
C TYR A 102 -51.21 14.79 -19.08
N CYS A 103 -50.42 13.86 -19.63
CA CYS A 103 -50.66 13.24 -20.94
C CYS A 103 -51.52 11.96 -20.89
N GLY A 104 -51.59 11.27 -19.74
CA GLY A 104 -52.28 9.98 -19.61
C GLY A 104 -53.78 10.02 -19.28
N CYS A 105 -54.44 11.18 -19.27
CA CYS A 105 -55.84 11.24 -18.82
C CYS A 105 -56.64 12.45 -19.34
N GLY A 106 -56.86 12.51 -20.65
CA GLY A 106 -57.99 13.27 -21.20
C GLY A 106 -59.36 12.63 -20.89
N ILE A 107 -59.40 11.31 -20.61
CA ILE A 107 -60.67 10.55 -20.58
C ILE A 107 -60.89 9.81 -19.23
N PHE A 108 -59.85 9.38 -18.52
CA PHE A 108 -60.01 8.57 -17.30
C PHE A 108 -60.10 9.36 -15.98
N ARG A 109 -59.88 10.69 -16.00
CA ARG A 109 -59.94 11.52 -14.78
C ARG A 109 -61.35 11.79 -14.28
N ILE A 110 -62.37 11.67 -15.16
CA ILE A 110 -63.78 11.88 -14.81
C ILE A 110 -64.40 10.65 -14.12
N PHE A 111 -63.83 9.44 -14.27
CA PHE A 111 -64.41 8.21 -13.71
C PHE A 111 -63.80 7.72 -12.38
N CYS A 112 -62.63 8.23 -11.96
CA CYS A 112 -61.90 7.73 -10.78
C CYS A 112 -61.82 8.71 -9.60
N ALA A 113 -62.79 9.61 -9.45
CA ALA A 113 -62.84 10.59 -8.36
C ALA A 113 -62.98 10.01 -6.93
N PRO A 114 -63.63 8.85 -6.66
CA PRO A 114 -63.80 8.39 -5.27
C PRO A 114 -62.59 7.61 -4.71
N PHE A 115 -61.67 7.09 -5.54
CA PHE A 115 -60.57 6.24 -5.06
C PHE A 115 -59.35 6.99 -4.50
N LYS A 116 -59.27 8.31 -4.72
CA LYS A 116 -58.13 9.12 -4.27
C LYS A 116 -58.15 9.45 -2.77
N TYR A 117 -59.28 9.27 -2.07
CA TYR A 117 -59.36 9.50 -0.62
C TYR A 117 -58.80 8.33 0.21
N PHE A 118 -58.79 7.10 -0.32
CA PHE A 118 -58.29 5.94 0.42
C PHE A 118 -56.75 5.87 0.48
N ARG A 119 -56.05 6.19 -0.62
CA ARG A 119 -54.58 6.10 -0.68
C ARG A 119 -53.82 7.21 0.05
N LYS A 120 -54.49 8.31 0.41
CA LYS A 120 -53.84 9.38 1.19
C LYS A 120 -53.66 8.96 2.65
N ARG A 121 -54.65 8.26 3.22
CA ARG A 121 -54.61 7.79 4.62
C ARG A 121 -53.53 6.73 4.86
N GLU A 122 -53.27 5.86 3.89
CA GLU A 122 -52.27 4.79 4.02
C GLU A 122 -50.82 5.32 3.95
N ARG A 123 -50.56 6.34 3.11
CA ARG A 123 -49.23 6.96 3.04
C ARG A 123 -48.88 7.82 4.25
N ASP A 124 -49.86 8.42 4.90
CA ASP A 124 -49.64 9.21 6.11
C ASP A 124 -49.31 8.30 7.31
N ILE A 125 -49.95 7.12 7.41
CA ILE A 125 -49.67 6.10 8.44
C ILE A 125 -48.27 5.49 8.28
N ILE A 126 -47.84 5.17 7.05
CA ILE A 126 -46.52 4.59 6.78
C ILE A 126 -45.39 5.60 7.06
N LYS A 127 -45.62 6.89 6.78
CA LYS A 127 -44.62 7.93 7.06
C LYS A 127 -44.40 8.15 8.56
N GLU A 128 -45.47 8.06 9.36
CA GLU A 128 -45.38 8.20 10.82
C GLU A 128 -44.66 6.99 11.46
N GLU A 129 -44.92 5.76 10.97
CA GLU A 129 -44.27 4.54 11.46
C GLU A 129 -42.78 4.45 11.08
N VAL A 130 -42.38 4.96 9.90
CA VAL A 130 -40.98 5.00 9.46
C VAL A 130 -40.18 6.08 10.19
N LEU A 131 -40.80 7.25 10.46
CA LEU A 131 -40.18 8.32 11.24
C LEU A 131 -39.96 7.90 12.70
N GLU A 132 -40.89 7.15 13.30
CA GLU A 132 -40.74 6.63 14.66
C GLU A 132 -39.62 5.57 14.77
N LYS A 133 -39.46 4.71 13.74
CA LYS A 133 -38.35 3.75 13.67
C LYS A 133 -36.98 4.44 13.53
N MET A 134 -36.89 5.51 12.74
CA MET A 134 -35.65 6.28 12.56
C MET A 134 -35.27 7.16 13.76
N THR A 135 -36.23 7.54 14.60
CA THR A 135 -35.98 8.41 15.78
C THR A 135 -35.72 7.62 17.07
N SER A 136 -35.84 6.28 17.03
CA SER A 136 -35.62 5.43 18.20
C SER A 136 -34.11 5.24 18.51
N PRO A 137 -33.62 5.45 19.75
CA PRO A 137 -32.17 5.54 20.05
C PRO A 137 -31.42 4.20 20.09
N LYS A 138 -31.95 3.13 19.48
CA LYS A 138 -31.47 1.75 19.71
C LYS A 138 -30.48 1.19 18.66
N LEU A 139 -30.04 2.00 17.70
CA LEU A 139 -29.05 1.59 16.68
C LEU A 139 -27.69 2.30 16.81
N ARG A 140 -27.35 2.89 17.98
CA ARG A 140 -25.95 3.15 18.32
C ARG A 140 -25.33 1.93 19.01
N ARG A 141 -25.28 0.81 18.31
CA ARG A 141 -24.59 -0.40 18.78
C ARG A 141 -23.33 -0.63 17.96
N LYS A 142 -22.24 -0.06 18.48
CA LYS A 142 -20.90 -0.65 18.50
C LYS A 142 -20.27 -0.95 17.14
N GLU A 143 -19.92 0.09 16.40
CA GLU A 143 -18.71 0.01 15.60
C GLU A 143 -17.58 0.60 16.43
N GLU A 144 -16.78 -0.32 16.95
CA GLU A 144 -15.47 -0.03 17.51
C GLU A 144 -14.71 0.72 16.42
N SER A 145 -14.49 2.01 16.64
CA SER A 145 -13.46 2.78 15.98
C SER A 145 -12.17 2.01 16.17
N ASN A 146 -11.83 1.15 15.20
CA ASN A 146 -10.46 0.72 14.96
C ASN A 146 -9.72 1.95 14.45
N THR A 147 -9.53 2.93 15.33
CA THR A 147 -8.42 3.84 15.24
C THR A 147 -7.23 2.91 15.26
N VAL A 148 -6.64 2.66 14.08
CA VAL A 148 -5.35 2.03 13.96
C VAL A 148 -4.38 3.02 14.58
N ILE A 149 -4.28 2.98 15.91
CA ILE A 149 -3.16 3.54 16.64
C ILE A 149 -2.01 2.63 16.23
N PHE A 150 -1.40 2.93 15.08
CA PHE A 150 -0.03 2.51 14.86
C PHE A 150 0.74 3.26 15.93
N ARG A 151 0.86 2.64 17.11
CA ARG A 151 1.85 3.03 18.09
C ARG A 151 3.14 2.95 17.29
N SER A 152 3.61 4.12 16.86
CA SER A 152 5.00 4.29 16.50
C SER A 152 5.74 3.87 17.76
N SER A 153 6.10 2.59 17.81
CA SER A 153 7.14 2.13 18.68
C SER A 153 8.40 2.77 18.11
N ASN A 154 8.56 4.06 18.38
CA ASN A 154 9.82 4.77 18.50
C ASN A 154 10.62 4.18 19.67
N LYS A 155 10.60 2.85 19.81
CA LYS A 155 11.73 2.14 20.38
C LYS A 155 12.79 2.30 19.32
N ARG A 156 13.46 3.46 19.35
CA ARG A 156 14.77 3.61 18.73
C ARG A 156 15.47 2.31 19.07
N ARG A 157 15.93 1.58 18.06
CA ARG A 157 17.08 0.75 18.37
C ARG A 157 18.12 1.77 18.79
N GLU A 158 18.37 1.87 20.08
CA GLU A 158 19.65 2.35 20.60
C GLU A 158 20.69 1.33 20.13
N SER A 159 20.88 1.24 18.81
CA SER A 159 22.08 0.74 18.20
C SER A 159 22.94 1.97 17.97
N THR A 160 23.26 2.67 19.05
CA THR A 160 24.43 3.55 19.13
C THR A 160 25.67 2.64 19.25
N GLY A 161 25.76 1.66 18.36
CA GLY A 161 26.89 0.76 18.23
C GLY A 161 27.30 0.84 16.78
N ASP A 162 28.59 0.97 16.53
CA ASP A 162 29.17 0.98 15.19
C ASP A 162 28.49 -0.11 14.34
N PHE A 163 27.95 0.27 13.18
CA PHE A 163 27.30 -0.61 12.22
C PHE A 163 28.24 -1.74 11.81
N MET A 164 29.55 -1.51 11.89
CA MET A 164 30.59 -2.49 11.68
C MET A 164 31.58 -2.55 12.85
N LYS A 165 32.04 -3.76 13.18
CA LYS A 165 33.18 -3.94 14.10
C LYS A 165 34.48 -3.52 13.41
N ARG A 166 35.17 -2.54 13.98
CA ARG A 166 36.50 -2.09 13.53
C ARG A 166 37.55 -3.15 13.83
N LEU A 167 38.31 -3.56 12.81
CA LEU A 167 39.38 -4.55 12.91
C LEU A 167 40.74 -3.94 12.58
N THR A 168 40.82 -3.23 11.45
CA THR A 168 42.05 -2.55 11.01
C THR A 168 42.09 -1.08 11.41
N CYS A 169 40.94 -0.48 11.74
CA CYS A 169 40.78 0.95 12.02
C CYS A 169 41.36 1.82 10.89
N ASP A 170 41.20 1.36 9.64
CA ASP A 170 41.67 2.07 8.47
C ASP A 170 40.59 3.00 7.89
N THR A 171 40.98 3.80 6.90
CA THR A 171 40.09 4.75 6.25
C THR A 171 38.96 4.09 5.47
N ILE A 172 39.13 2.82 5.05
CA ILE A 172 38.11 2.09 4.30
C ILE A 172 37.01 1.65 5.26
N GLU A 173 37.37 1.14 6.44
CA GLU A 173 36.41 0.82 7.49
C GLU A 173 35.61 2.06 7.92
N ASP A 174 36.25 3.22 8.02
CA ASP A 174 35.57 4.50 8.28
C ASP A 174 34.57 4.88 7.19
N GLU A 175 34.93 4.66 5.92
CA GLU A 175 34.04 4.95 4.79
C GLU A 175 32.84 3.99 4.75
N LEU A 176 33.08 2.70 4.97
CA LEU A 176 32.03 1.70 5.03
C LEU A 176 31.03 2.00 6.17
N GLU A 177 31.53 2.37 7.35
CA GLU A 177 30.70 2.78 8.49
C GLU A 177 29.82 3.98 8.14
N ARG A 178 30.37 5.00 7.49
CA ARG A 178 29.58 6.16 7.01
C ARG A 178 28.55 5.77 5.96
N ASN A 179 28.88 4.85 5.06
CA ASN A 179 27.96 4.38 4.03
C ASN A 179 26.80 3.60 4.66
N LEU A 180 27.08 2.72 5.63
CA LEU A 180 26.06 1.99 6.38
C LEU A 180 25.14 2.92 7.17
N MET A 181 25.68 3.99 7.76
CA MET A 181 24.86 4.99 8.43
C MET A 181 23.93 5.74 7.45
N GLN A 182 24.40 6.08 6.25
CA GLN A 182 23.55 6.68 5.21
C GLN A 182 22.46 5.72 4.75
N ILE A 183 22.80 4.43 4.57
CA ILE A 183 21.85 3.38 4.23
C ILE A 183 20.75 3.25 5.30
N ASP A 184 21.12 3.27 6.58
CA ASP A 184 20.16 3.19 7.69
C ASP A 184 19.17 4.37 7.68
N GLN A 185 19.67 5.58 7.45
CA GLN A 185 18.84 6.78 7.31
C GLN A 185 17.93 6.71 6.08
N GLY A 186 18.45 6.28 4.93
CA GLY A 186 17.67 6.09 3.71
C GLY A 186 16.56 5.05 3.90
N LEU A 187 16.87 3.94 4.59
CA LEU A 187 15.92 2.90 4.91
C LEU A 187 14.82 3.39 5.86
N GLU A 188 15.16 4.24 6.85
CA GLU A 188 14.17 4.86 7.73
C GLU A 188 13.22 5.78 6.95
N SER A 189 13.75 6.58 6.01
CA SER A 189 12.92 7.41 5.13
C SER A 189 11.96 6.57 4.29
N VAL A 190 12.48 5.54 3.60
CA VAL A 190 11.67 4.63 2.77
C VAL A 190 10.62 3.90 3.61
N LYS A 191 10.97 3.49 4.84
CA LYS A 191 10.02 2.88 5.78
C LYS A 191 8.88 3.83 6.13
N ASN A 192 9.17 5.09 6.41
CA ASN A 192 8.14 6.07 6.75
C ASN A 192 7.20 6.29 5.56
N LEU A 193 7.73 6.45 4.35
CA LEU A 193 6.93 6.56 3.12
C LEU A 193 6.08 5.30 2.87
N ALA A 194 6.63 4.11 3.12
CA ALA A 194 5.86 2.87 3.00
C ALA A 194 4.69 2.80 4.00
N VAL A 195 4.85 3.37 5.20
CA VAL A 195 3.76 3.51 6.17
C VAL A 195 2.72 4.50 5.66
N ASP A 196 3.13 5.65 5.13
CA ASP A 196 2.21 6.66 4.59
C ASP A 196 1.40 6.12 3.40
N MET A 197 2.06 5.46 2.45
CA MET A 197 1.41 4.75 1.33
C MET A 197 0.41 3.72 1.85
N HIS A 198 0.77 2.94 2.87
CA HIS A 198 -0.13 1.96 3.47
C HIS A 198 -1.38 2.60 4.08
N VAL A 199 -1.22 3.72 4.77
CA VAL A 199 -2.33 4.47 5.36
C VAL A 199 -3.25 5.01 4.26
N GLN A 200 -2.70 5.61 3.20
CA GLN A 200 -3.49 6.12 2.08
C GLN A 200 -4.29 5.01 1.39
N LEU A 201 -3.69 3.85 1.12
CA LEU A 201 -4.40 2.70 0.57
C LEU A 201 -5.55 2.23 1.47
N LYS A 202 -5.35 2.25 2.80
CA LYS A 202 -6.41 1.90 3.77
C LYS A 202 -7.54 2.91 3.84
N ILE A 203 -7.28 4.18 3.54
CA ILE A 203 -8.32 5.21 3.46
C ILE A 203 -9.12 5.08 2.15
N GLN A 204 -8.46 4.74 1.05
CA GLN A 204 -9.08 4.61 -0.26
C GLN A 204 -9.96 3.34 -0.39
N GLU A 205 -9.59 2.24 0.26
CA GLU A 205 -10.34 0.96 0.24
C GLU A 205 -11.87 1.13 0.50
N PRO A 206 -12.32 1.80 1.57
CA PRO A 206 -13.75 2.05 1.77
C PRO A 206 -14.36 3.08 0.81
N LYS A 207 -13.59 4.03 0.26
CA LYS A 207 -14.09 4.98 -0.77
C LYS A 207 -14.46 4.23 -2.04
N LEU A 208 -13.61 3.29 -2.46
CA LEU A 208 -13.86 2.44 -3.63
C LEU A 208 -15.18 1.66 -3.48
N ASN A 209 -15.42 1.04 -2.31
CA ASN A 209 -16.66 0.30 -2.06
C ASN A 209 -17.91 1.19 -2.15
N ARG A 210 -17.85 2.42 -1.66
CA ARG A 210 -18.98 3.38 -1.78
C ARG A 210 -19.20 3.82 -3.22
N ILE A 211 -18.12 4.06 -3.97
CA ILE A 211 -18.20 4.39 -5.40
C ILE A 211 -18.80 3.23 -6.19
N GLU A 212 -18.43 1.99 -5.89
CA GLU A 212 -19.00 0.79 -6.49
C GLU A 212 -20.52 0.73 -6.25
N GLU A 213 -20.97 0.86 -5.00
CA GLU A 213 -22.40 0.89 -4.64
C GLU A 213 -23.16 2.03 -5.34
N LEU A 214 -22.59 3.24 -5.37
CA LEU A 214 -23.17 4.39 -6.06
C LEU A 214 -23.24 4.18 -7.58
N THR A 215 -22.26 3.48 -8.16
CA THR A 215 -22.23 3.18 -9.59
C THR A 215 -23.33 2.18 -9.95
N GLU A 216 -23.46 1.09 -9.20
CA GLU A 216 -24.53 0.10 -9.40
C GLU A 216 -25.92 0.74 -9.26
N THR A 217 -26.08 1.63 -8.27
CA THR A 217 -27.32 2.38 -8.07
C THR A 217 -27.60 3.30 -9.24
N ASN A 218 -26.60 4.04 -9.73
CA ASN A 218 -26.72 4.91 -10.89
C ASN A 218 -27.17 4.14 -12.13
N ASP A 219 -26.52 3.02 -12.44
CA ASP A 219 -26.85 2.22 -13.62
C ASP A 219 -28.33 1.76 -13.58
N CYS A 220 -28.79 1.28 -12.43
CA CYS A 220 -30.18 0.87 -12.22
C CYS A 220 -31.17 2.04 -12.38
N VAL A 221 -30.85 3.21 -11.81
CA VAL A 221 -31.71 4.40 -11.90
C VAL A 221 -31.76 4.93 -13.34
N VAL A 222 -30.63 5.00 -14.03
CA VAL A 222 -30.54 5.42 -15.44
C VAL A 222 -31.40 4.52 -16.32
N GLU A 223 -31.26 3.19 -16.18
CA GLU A 223 -32.03 2.23 -16.97
C GLU A 223 -33.54 2.38 -16.70
N GLY A 224 -33.94 2.49 -15.43
CA GLY A 224 -35.34 2.68 -15.05
C GLY A 224 -35.94 4.00 -15.56
N VAL A 225 -35.18 5.09 -15.52
CA VAL A 225 -35.62 6.38 -16.08
C VAL A 225 -35.72 6.30 -17.60
N ASN A 226 -34.75 5.70 -18.28
CA ASN A 226 -34.76 5.51 -19.73
C ASN A 226 -35.98 4.70 -20.19
N ASP A 227 -36.33 3.63 -19.48
CA ASP A 227 -37.52 2.83 -19.74
C ASP A 227 -38.82 3.64 -19.61
N LYS A 228 -38.91 4.51 -18.60
CA LYS A 228 -40.07 5.43 -18.45
C LYS A 228 -40.14 6.43 -19.60
N VAL A 229 -39.01 7.02 -19.99
CA VAL A 229 -38.95 7.94 -21.16
C VAL A 229 -39.42 7.22 -22.42
N LYS A 230 -38.92 6.01 -22.66
CA LYS A 230 -39.30 5.21 -23.84
C LYS A 230 -40.80 4.92 -23.89
N LYS A 231 -41.43 4.64 -22.73
CA LYS A 231 -42.89 4.48 -22.60
C LYS A 231 -43.69 5.76 -22.82
N LEU A 232 -43.11 6.95 -22.65
CA LEU A 232 -43.79 8.21 -22.95
C LEU A 232 -43.69 8.58 -24.44
N LEU A 233 -42.64 8.11 -25.13
CA LEU A 233 -42.41 8.41 -26.54
C LEU A 233 -43.16 7.46 -27.49
N HIS A 234 -43.57 6.27 -27.01
CA HIS A 234 -44.31 5.26 -27.76
C HIS A 234 -45.74 5.12 -27.23
#